data_AF-A0A7J9AZ29-F1
#
_entry.id   AF-A0A7J9AZ29-F1
#
_cell.length_a   1.000
_cell.length_b   1.000
_cell.length_c   1.000
_cell.angle_alpha   90.00
_cell.angle_beta   90.00
_cell.angle_gamma   90.00
#
_symmetry.space_group_name_H-M   'P 1'
#
loop_
_entity.id
_entity.type
_entity.pdbx_description
1 polymer ?
#
loop_
_entity_poly.entity_id
_entity_poly.type
_entity_poly.pdbx_seq_one_letter_code
_entity_poly.pdbx_strand_id
1 'polypeptide(L)' 'MVLWALLLGLLLVSPPAKAELERVERAAKADGSLSFLVVGDWGRKGLYNQSQMGSIGEKLEVDFIISTGDNFYDGGLR' A
#
# COMPACT_ATOMS: atom_id res chain seq x y z
N MET A 1 -25.31 10.08 31.88
CA MET A 1 -25.48 11.33 31.10
C MET A 1 -24.13 12.03 30.87
N VAL A 2 -23.31 12.25 31.91
CA VAL A 2 -21.98 12.91 31.77
C VAL A 2 -21.02 12.15 30.86
N LEU A 3 -20.90 10.82 30.99
CA LEU A 3 -20.02 10.01 30.13
C LEU A 3 -20.38 10.10 28.65
N TRP A 4 -21.68 10.11 28.33
CA TRP A 4 -22.18 10.25 26.96
C TRP A 4 -21.93 11.65 26.39
N ALA A 5 -22.05 12.69 27.22
CA ALA A 5 -21.71 14.06 26.82
C ALA A 5 -20.20 14.22 26.54
N LEU A 6 -19.35 13.55 27.33
CA LEU A 6 -17.90 13.53 27.12
C LEU A 6 -17.51 12.78 25.84
N LEU A 7 -18.13 11.62 25.56
CA LEU A 7 -17.93 10.86 24.32
C LEU A 7 -18.36 11.63 23.08
N LEU A 8 -19.52 12.30 23.15
CA LEU A 8 -20.01 13.15 22.05
C LEU A 8 -19.09 14.36 21.84
N GLY A 9 -18.63 14.99 22.92
CA GLY A 9 -17.64 16.06 22.85
C GLY A 9 -16.32 15.61 22.22
N LEU A 10 -15.85 14.40 22.53
CA LEU A 10 -14.63 13.83 21.94
C LEU A 10 -14.77 13.58 20.43
N LEU A 11 -15.95 13.11 19.98
CA LEU A 11 -16.24 12.90 18.57
C LEU A 11 -16.29 14.23 17.80
N LEU A 12 -16.89 15.28 18.39
CA LEU A 12 -17.03 16.60 17.76
C LEU A 12 -15.71 17.38 17.67
N VAL A 13 -14.71 17.06 18.49
CA VAL A 13 -13.38 17.70 18.51
C VAL A 13 -12.35 16.92 17.67
N SER A 14 -12.73 15.77 17.11
CA SER A 14 -11.82 15.01 16.26
C SER A 14 -11.49 15.77 14.97
N PRO A 15 -10.20 15.92 14.61
CA PRO A 15 -9.82 16.57 13.36
C PRO A 15 -10.33 15.72 12.19
N PRO A 16 -10.73 16.35 11.06
CA PRO A 16 -11.14 15.60 9.89
C PRO A 16 -9.99 14.70 9.44
N ALA A 17 -10.32 13.46 9.08
CA ALA A 17 -9.33 12.54 8.51
C ALA A 17 -8.75 13.18 7.24
N LYS A 18 -7.42 13.29 7.17
CA LYS A 18 -6.74 13.63 5.92
C LYS A 18 -6.89 12.44 4.98
N ALA A 19 -7.79 12.56 4.01
CA ALA A 19 -8.07 11.55 2.99
C ALA A 19 -7.31 11.81 1.68
N GLU A 20 -6.37 12.76 1.69
CA GLU A 20 -5.52 13.02 0.53
C GLU A 20 -4.57 11.84 0.32
N LEU A 21 -4.55 11.33 -0.91
CA LEU A 21 -3.56 10.36 -1.34
C LEU A 21 -2.17 10.97 -1.18
N GLU A 22 -1.28 10.23 -0.52
CA GLU A 22 0.11 10.62 -0.42
C GLU A 22 0.68 10.78 -1.83
N ARG A 23 1.16 11.98 -2.15
CA ARG A 23 1.84 12.25 -3.41
C ARG A 23 3.31 11.97 -3.21
N VAL A 24 3.77 10.86 -3.77
CA VAL A 24 5.18 10.50 -3.82
C VAL A 24 5.79 11.10 -5.08
N GLU A 25 6.68 12.08 -4.92
CA GLU A 25 7.49 12.59 -6.02
C GLU A 25 8.76 11.73 -6.16
N ARG A 26 8.91 11.05 -7.30
CA ARG A 26 10.09 10.26 -7.63
C ARG A 26 10.68 10.81 -8.92
N ALA A 27 11.96 11.19 -8.88
CA ALA A 27 12.67 11.61 -10.08
C ALA A 27 12.75 10.45 -11.07
N ALA A 28 12.61 10.75 -12.36
CA ALA A 28 12.89 9.77 -13.41
C ALA A 28 14.37 9.36 -13.38
N LYS A 29 14.67 8.25 -14.06
CA LYS A 29 16.06 7.79 -14.24
C LYS A 29 16.89 8.84 -14.99
N ALA A 30 18.21 8.69 -14.97
CA ALA A 30 19.14 9.64 -15.60
C ALA A 30 18.89 9.83 -17.10
N ASP A 31 18.33 8.83 -17.78
CA ASP A 31 17.94 8.86 -19.18
C ASP A 31 16.51 9.39 -19.42
N GLY A 32 15.82 9.81 -18.37
CA GLY A 32 14.43 10.26 -18.39
C GLY A 32 13.40 9.12 -18.48
N SER A 33 13.84 7.86 -18.45
CA SER A 33 12.93 6.72 -18.49
C SER A 33 12.26 6.47 -17.14
N LEU A 34 11.12 5.79 -17.20
CA LEU A 34 10.39 5.28 -16.04
C LEU A 34 10.11 3.79 -16.27
N SER A 35 10.42 2.99 -15.26
CA SER A 35 10.26 1.54 -15.28
C SER A 35 9.38 1.11 -14.11
N PHE A 36 8.38 0.29 -14.38
CA PHE A 36 7.49 -0.21 -13.35
C PHE A 36 7.05 -1.63 -13.68
N LEU A 37 6.69 -2.38 -12.64
CA LEU A 37 6.15 -3.72 -12.79
C LEU A 37 4.65 -3.70 -12.52
N VAL A 38 3.87 -4.35 -13.38
CA VAL A 38 2.44 -4.57 -13.17
C VAL A 38 2.22 -6.04 -12.82
N VAL A 39 1.61 -6.31 -11.66
CA VAL A 39 1.43 -7.67 -11.15
C VAL A 39 0.03 -7.84 -10.53
N GLY A 40 -0.59 -9.00 -10.75
CA GLY A 40 -1.87 -9.38 -10.16
C GLY A 40 -1.92 -10.88 -9.89
N ASP A 41 -2.93 -11.33 -9.16
CA ASP A 41 -3.21 -12.77 -8.94
C ASP A 41 -2.02 -13.56 -8.35
N TRP A 42 -1.17 -12.88 -7.58
CA TRP A 42 0.11 -13.42 -7.09
C TRP A 42 0.05 -13.85 -5.62
N GLY A 43 -1.09 -13.68 -4.94
CA GLY A 43 -1.27 -14.04 -3.54
C GLY A 43 -1.09 -15.54 -3.25
N ARG A 44 -0.25 -15.94 -2.30
CA ARG A 44 -0.05 -17.37 -2.01
C ARG A 44 0.11 -17.68 -0.52
N LYS A 45 -0.41 -16.82 0.37
CA LYS A 45 -0.28 -16.96 1.84
C LYS A 45 1.18 -17.17 2.30
N GLY A 46 2.13 -16.51 1.62
CA GLY A 46 3.56 -16.66 1.85
C GLY A 46 4.23 -17.85 1.13
N LEU A 47 3.48 -18.72 0.46
CA LEU A 47 4.03 -19.85 -0.31
C LEU A 47 4.63 -19.41 -1.65
N TYR A 48 5.32 -20.33 -2.33
CA TYR A 48 5.82 -20.16 -3.70
C TYR A 48 6.61 -18.86 -3.92
N ASN A 49 7.48 -18.52 -2.96
CA ASN A 49 8.35 -17.34 -3.01
C ASN A 49 7.60 -16.00 -3.03
N GLN A 50 6.35 -15.95 -2.54
CA GLN A 50 5.60 -14.70 -2.43
C GLN A 50 6.40 -13.60 -1.70
N SER A 51 7.13 -13.95 -0.66
CA SER A 51 7.98 -13.00 0.09
C SER A 51 9.12 -12.40 -0.73
N GLN A 52 9.49 -13.01 -1.85
CA GLN A 52 10.59 -12.55 -2.71
C GLN A 52 10.18 -11.47 -3.72
N MET A 53 8.89 -11.11 -3.79
CA MET A 53 8.37 -10.12 -4.73
C MET A 53 9.10 -8.77 -4.60
N GLY A 54 9.40 -8.33 -3.37
CA GLY A 54 10.20 -7.13 -3.13
C GLY A 54 11.61 -7.22 -3.72
N SER A 55 12.30 -8.33 -3.47
CA SER A 55 13.66 -8.55 -3.99
C SER A 55 13.72 -8.67 -5.52
N ILE A 56 12.64 -9.13 -6.17
CA ILE A 56 12.55 -9.13 -7.63
C ILE A 56 12.44 -7.69 -8.16
N GLY A 57 11.63 -6.85 -7.52
CA GLY A 57 11.52 -5.43 -7.88
C GLY A 57 12.87 -4.70 -7.77
N GLU A 58 13.64 -4.98 -6.71
CA GLU A 58 14.99 -4.44 -6.54
C GLU A 58 15.94 -4.91 -7.64
N LYS A 59 15.96 -6.20 -7.97
CA LYS A 59 16.82 -6.76 -9.03
C LYS A 59 16.50 -6.24 -10.43
N LEU A 60 15.23 -5.93 -10.69
CA LEU A 60 14.79 -5.34 -11.95
C LEU A 60 14.98 -3.82 -11.98
N GLU A 61 15.41 -3.22 -10.88
CA GLU A 61 15.59 -1.78 -10.71
C GLU A 61 14.35 -0.98 -11.14
N VAL A 62 13.15 -1.48 -10.80
CA VAL A 62 11.89 -0.78 -11.10
C VAL A 62 11.66 0.38 -10.14
N ASP A 63 11.10 1.47 -10.66
CA ASP A 63 10.81 2.68 -9.90
C ASP A 63 9.58 2.52 -9.00
N PHE A 64 8.65 1.64 -9.34
CA PHE A 64 7.55 1.21 -8.48
C PHE A 64 6.86 -0.05 -9.03
N ILE A 65 6.01 -0.65 -8.20
CA ILE A 65 5.19 -1.81 -8.56
C ILE A 65 3.73 -1.39 -8.47
N ILE A 66 2.96 -1.70 -9.50
CA ILE A 66 1.50 -1.57 -9.53
C ILE A 66 0.92 -2.96 -9.28
N SER A 67 0.17 -3.13 -8.19
CA SER A 67 -0.66 -4.31 -8.00
C SER A 67 -2.03 -4.09 -8.67
N THR A 68 -2.48 -5.04 -9.48
CA THR A 68 -3.82 -5.04 -10.08
C THR A 68 -4.87 -5.79 -9.25
N GLY A 69 -4.48 -6.39 -8.11
CA GLY A 69 -5.39 -7.12 -7.23
C GLY A 69 -4.91 -8.53 -6.87
N ASP A 70 -5.68 -9.20 -6.02
CA ASP A 70 -5.45 -10.59 -5.59
C ASP A 70 -4.08 -10.83 -4.94
N ASN A 71 -3.63 -9.84 -4.16
CA ASN A 71 -2.43 -9.91 -3.33
C ASN A 71 -2.58 -10.95 -2.20
N PHE A 72 -3.81 -11.09 -1.68
CA PHE A 72 -4.15 -11.97 -0.58
C PHE A 72 -5.49 -12.66 -0.86
N TYR A 73 -5.50 -13.99 -0.80
CA TYR A 73 -6.72 -14.81 -0.87
C TYR A 73 -7.22 -15.14 0.54
N ASP A 74 -8.34 -15.85 0.64
CA ASP A 74 -9.02 -16.21 1.89
C ASP A 74 -8.08 -16.51 3.06
N GLY A 75 -8.16 -15.70 4.12
CA GLY A 75 -7.29 -15.81 5.30
C GLY A 75 -6.04 -14.91 5.29
N GLY A 76 -5.84 -14.09 4.25
CA GLY A 76 -4.92 -12.96 4.28
C GLY A 76 -3.43 -13.30 4.36
N LEU A 77 -2.65 -12.34 4.83
CA LEU A 77 -1.32 -12.58 5.39
C LEU A 77 -1.46 -13.14 6.80
N ARG A 78 -0.59 -14.10 7.16
CA ARG A 78 -0.38 -14.54 8.55
C ARG A 78 0.85 -13.88 9.12
#